data_AF-A0A352FQD0-F1
#
_entry.id   AF-A0A352FQD0-F1
#
_cell.length_a   1.000
_cell.length_b   1.000
_cell.length_c   1.000
_cell.angle_alpha   90.00
_cell.angle_beta   90.00
_cell.angle_gamma   90.00
#
_symmetry.space_group_name_H-M   'P 1'
#
loop_
_entity.id
_entity.type
_entity.pdbx_description
1 polymer ?
#
loop_
_entity_poly.entity_id
_entity_poly.type
_entity_poly.pdbx_seq_one_letter_code
_entity_poly.pdbx_strand_id
1 'polypeptide(L)'
;MTSTPTKPSRSIPEWLRQIFVEDWSLKLLALTITLALWFFVSAHQSEREVVVEPQVEGKPAPTFEVKEIVITPSKVKLQGRADRLNTIEKVTLPISVDGRRESFDMPHIKLPMSDPNVEPLDTVNVHVTIMAASNSTTKPSNIN
;
A
#
# COMPACT_ATOMS: atom_id res chain seq x y z
N MET A 1 39.67 39.30 -55.74
CA MET A 1 40.35 38.14 -55.13
C MET A 1 39.52 37.71 -53.93
N THR A 2 38.71 36.67 -54.06
CA THR A 2 37.75 36.21 -53.04
C THR A 2 38.30 34.98 -52.33
N SER A 3 38.61 35.10 -51.05
CA SER A 3 38.92 33.95 -50.19
C SER A 3 37.61 33.24 -49.83
N THR A 4 37.48 31.99 -50.25
CA THR A 4 36.39 31.09 -49.84
C THR A 4 36.56 30.66 -48.38
N PRO A 5 35.48 30.53 -47.59
CA PRO A 5 35.58 30.10 -46.21
C PRO A 5 35.78 28.58 -46.11
N THR A 6 36.82 28.15 -45.40
CA THR A 6 37.08 26.75 -45.08
C THR A 6 36.06 26.26 -44.06
N LYS A 7 35.23 25.30 -44.48
CA LYS A 7 34.22 24.64 -43.64
C LYS A 7 34.92 23.92 -42.48
N PRO A 8 34.56 24.16 -41.20
CA PRO A 8 35.11 23.37 -40.12
C PRO A 8 34.53 21.96 -40.21
N SER A 9 35.35 21.03 -40.72
CA SER A 9 35.07 19.60 -40.63
C SER A 9 35.08 19.25 -39.15
N ARG A 10 33.89 19.06 -38.57
CA ARG A 10 33.72 18.55 -37.21
C ARG A 10 34.05 17.05 -37.22
N SER A 11 35.32 16.74 -37.44
CA SER A 11 35.86 15.40 -37.31
C SER A 11 35.86 15.05 -35.84
N ILE A 12 34.96 14.16 -35.44
CA ILE A 12 35.08 13.45 -34.17
C ILE A 12 36.48 12.82 -34.17
N PRO A 13 37.33 13.13 -33.18
CA PRO A 13 38.73 12.76 -33.28
C PRO A 13 38.89 11.23 -33.14
N GLU A 14 39.73 10.63 -33.99
CA GLU A 14 39.91 9.17 -34.12
C GLU A 14 40.32 8.47 -32.81
N TRP A 15 40.94 9.19 -31.87
CA TRP A 15 41.23 8.69 -30.51
C TRP A 15 39.96 8.31 -29.74
N LEU A 16 38.83 8.93 -30.06
CA LEU A 16 37.54 8.63 -29.44
C LEU A 16 37.04 7.24 -29.85
N ARG A 17 37.38 6.75 -31.05
CA ARG A 17 37.02 5.38 -31.47
C ARG A 17 37.86 4.33 -30.73
N GLN A 18 39.14 4.57 -30.49
CA GLN A 18 39.99 3.62 -29.73
C GLN A 18 39.62 3.59 -28.23
N ILE A 19 39.47 4.73 -27.57
CA ILE A 19 39.07 4.76 -26.14
C ILE A 19 37.63 4.28 -25.94
N PHE A 20 36.77 4.41 -26.96
CA PHE A 20 35.41 3.93 -26.88
C PHE A 20 35.22 2.47 -27.29
N VAL A 21 36.17 1.82 -27.98
CA VAL A 21 36.02 0.46 -28.53
C VAL A 21 37.03 -0.57 -28.00
N GLU A 22 38.25 -0.17 -27.56
CA GLU A 22 39.27 -1.14 -27.09
C GLU A 22 38.89 -1.80 -25.74
N ASP A 23 38.40 -1.00 -24.77
CA ASP A 23 38.00 -1.48 -23.43
C ASP A 23 36.47 -1.66 -23.31
N TRP A 24 35.82 -2.22 -24.33
CA TRP A 24 34.39 -2.54 -24.28
C TRP A 24 34.01 -3.46 -23.12
N SER A 25 34.95 -4.30 -22.67
CA SER A 25 34.77 -5.22 -21.55
C SER A 25 34.55 -4.50 -20.23
N LEU A 26 35.27 -3.42 -19.93
CA LEU A 26 35.15 -2.68 -18.67
C LEU A 26 33.81 -1.93 -18.59
N LYS A 27 33.34 -1.38 -19.72
CA LYS A 27 32.03 -0.72 -19.80
C LYS A 27 30.88 -1.72 -19.73
N LEU A 28 31.01 -2.89 -20.36
CA LEU A 28 30.07 -3.99 -20.20
C LEU A 28 30.00 -4.47 -18.75
N LEU A 29 31.14 -4.58 -18.07
CA LEU A 29 31.24 -4.99 -16.67
C LEU A 29 30.61 -3.94 -15.73
N ALA A 30 30.87 -2.66 -15.94
CA ALA A 30 30.22 -1.60 -15.19
C ALA A 30 28.70 -1.59 -15.44
N LEU A 31 28.26 -1.74 -16.70
CA LEU A 31 26.85 -1.77 -17.08
C LEU A 31 26.13 -2.98 -16.48
N THR A 32 26.75 -4.16 -16.45
CA THR A 32 26.17 -5.35 -15.81
C THR A 32 26.09 -5.21 -14.30
N ILE A 33 27.11 -4.67 -13.63
CA ILE A 33 27.06 -4.40 -12.18
C ILE A 33 25.98 -3.35 -11.86
N THR A 34 25.90 -2.28 -12.64
CA THR A 34 24.83 -1.27 -12.49
C THR A 34 23.45 -1.91 -12.66
N LEU A 35 23.25 -2.72 -13.69
CA LEU A 35 21.99 -3.41 -13.93
C LEU A 35 21.66 -4.41 -12.80
N ALA A 36 22.66 -5.15 -12.32
CA ALA A 36 22.50 -6.14 -11.25
C ALA A 36 22.16 -5.48 -9.92
N LEU A 37 22.84 -4.40 -9.54
CA LEU A 37 22.55 -3.63 -8.33
C LEU A 37 21.19 -2.95 -8.44
N TRP A 38 20.88 -2.38 -9.61
CA TRP A 38 19.59 -1.78 -9.86
C TRP A 38 18.47 -2.80 -9.69
N PHE A 39 18.58 -3.97 -10.33
CA PHE A 39 17.57 -5.02 -10.22
C PHE A 39 17.47 -5.60 -8.80
N PHE A 40 18.60 -5.80 -8.12
CA PHE A 40 18.62 -6.28 -6.74
C PHE A 40 17.92 -5.32 -5.78
N VAL A 41 18.16 -4.00 -5.91
CA VAL A 41 17.47 -2.99 -5.10
C VAL A 41 16.00 -2.84 -5.51
N SER A 42 15.71 -2.80 -6.81
CA SER A 42 14.36 -2.60 -7.32
C SER A 42 13.41 -3.78 -7.09
N ALA A 43 13.92 -4.99 -6.81
CA ALA A 43 13.11 -6.17 -6.57
C ALA A 43 12.31 -6.17 -5.24
N HIS A 44 12.38 -5.11 -4.43
CA HIS A 44 12.07 -5.26 -3.01
C HIS A 44 10.66 -4.89 -2.53
N GLN A 45 9.85 -4.12 -3.26
CA GLN A 45 8.54 -3.72 -2.71
C GLN A 45 7.47 -3.63 -3.81
N SER A 46 6.42 -4.42 -3.63
CA SER A 46 5.17 -4.28 -4.38
C SER A 46 4.17 -3.55 -3.50
N GLU A 47 3.24 -2.83 -4.12
CA GLU A 47 2.10 -2.21 -3.44
C GLU A 47 0.82 -2.94 -3.86
N ARG A 48 -0.11 -3.13 -2.93
CA ARG A 48 -1.41 -3.74 -3.20
C ARG A 48 -2.50 -3.09 -2.36
N GLU A 49 -3.64 -2.79 -2.98
CA GLU A 49 -4.83 -2.33 -2.27
C GLU A 49 -5.62 -3.51 -1.73
N VAL A 50 -5.93 -3.48 -0.44
CA VAL A 50 -6.66 -4.53 0.26
C VAL A 50 -7.85 -3.94 1.02
N VAL A 51 -8.95 -4.70 1.05
CA VAL A 51 -10.18 -4.31 1.75
C VAL A 51 -10.02 -4.57 3.26
N VAL A 52 -10.48 -3.61 4.06
CA VAL A 52 -10.46 -3.69 5.52
C VAL A 52 -11.85 -4.06 6.04
N GLU A 53 -11.94 -5.12 6.84
CA GLU A 53 -13.19 -5.56 7.46
C GLU A 53 -13.14 -5.35 8.99
N PRO A 54 -14.14 -4.68 9.61
CA PRO A 54 -14.23 -4.57 11.06
C PRO A 54 -14.58 -5.93 11.68
N GLN A 55 -13.87 -6.31 12.74
CA GLN A 55 -14.23 -7.42 13.61
C GLN A 55 -14.51 -6.90 15.00
N VAL A 56 -15.76 -7.06 15.45
CA VAL A 56 -16.16 -6.62 16.79
C VAL A 56 -15.74 -7.66 17.81
N GLU A 57 -15.03 -7.22 18.85
CA GLU A 57 -14.59 -8.04 19.96
C GLU A 57 -15.19 -7.56 21.28
N GLY A 58 -15.63 -8.50 22.10
CA GLY A 58 -16.30 -8.22 23.37
C GLY A 58 -17.81 -7.98 23.22
N LYS A 59 -18.45 -7.60 24.34
CA LYS A 59 -19.88 -7.28 24.36
C LYS A 59 -20.06 -5.83 24.82
N PRO A 60 -20.91 -5.04 24.14
CA PRO A 60 -21.30 -3.73 24.63
C PRO A 60 -21.96 -3.86 26.02
N ALA A 61 -22.09 -2.73 26.73
CA ALA A 61 -22.73 -2.71 28.03
C ALA A 61 -24.13 -3.36 27.99
N PRO A 62 -24.62 -3.95 29.10
CA PRO A 62 -25.98 -4.46 29.18
C PRO A 62 -26.98 -3.39 28.70
N THR A 63 -27.93 -3.77 27.84
CA THR A 63 -28.93 -2.88 27.19
C THR A 63 -28.38 -1.96 26.10
N PHE A 64 -27.20 -2.21 25.53
CA PHE A 64 -26.65 -1.50 24.37
C PHE A 64 -26.26 -2.47 23.26
N GLU A 65 -26.40 -2.04 22.01
CA GLU A 65 -26.01 -2.78 20.81
C GLU A 65 -25.20 -1.90 19.85
N VAL A 66 -24.27 -2.52 19.11
CA VAL A 66 -23.52 -1.85 18.06
C VAL A 66 -24.42 -1.76 16.83
N LYS A 67 -24.80 -0.54 16.45
CA LYS A 67 -25.70 -0.31 15.31
C LYS A 67 -24.94 -0.30 14.00
N GLU A 68 -23.80 0.40 13.98
CA GLU A 68 -23.06 0.66 12.75
C GLU A 68 -21.58 0.85 13.04
N ILE A 69 -20.74 0.35 12.14
CA ILE A 69 -19.29 0.56 12.15
C ILE A 69 -18.90 1.07 10.77
N VAL A 70 -18.41 2.29 10.70
CA VAL A 70 -17.96 2.92 9.47
C VAL A 70 -16.44 3.00 9.49
N ILE A 71 -15.81 2.35 8.51
CA ILE A 71 -14.36 2.40 8.29
C ILE A 71 -14.08 3.29 7.08
N THR A 72 -13.28 4.35 7.28
CA THR A 72 -12.88 5.26 6.20
C THR A 72 -11.36 5.46 6.20
N PRO A 73 -10.63 5.10 5.13
CA PRO A 73 -11.09 4.43 3.91
C PRO A 73 -11.32 2.91 4.10
N SER A 74 -12.23 2.31 3.32
CA SER A 74 -12.52 0.87 3.33
C SER A 74 -11.48 0.01 2.58
N LYS A 75 -10.61 0.67 1.82
CA LYS A 75 -9.46 0.07 1.13
C LYS A 75 -8.21 0.81 1.54
N VAL A 76 -7.15 0.05 1.80
CA VAL A 76 -5.86 0.57 2.22
C VAL A 76 -4.75 -0.02 1.37
N LYS A 77 -3.72 0.78 1.10
CA LYS A 77 -2.52 0.32 0.41
C LYS A 77 -1.59 -0.36 1.40
N LEU A 78 -1.16 -1.55 1.03
CA LEU A 78 -0.16 -2.33 1.73
C LEU A 78 1.10 -2.40 0.88
N GLN A 79 2.26 -2.24 1.52
CA GLN A 79 3.56 -2.35 0.89
C GLN A 79 4.33 -3.53 1.48
N GLY A 80 4.98 -4.32 0.62
CA GLY A 80 5.76 -5.47 1.07
C GLY A 80 6.20 -6.38 -0.07
N ARG A 81 6.72 -7.57 0.28
CA ARG A 81 7.08 -8.60 -0.72
C ARG A 81 5.82 -9.09 -1.43
N ALA A 82 5.87 -9.16 -2.77
CA ALA A 82 4.74 -9.56 -3.61
C ALA A 82 4.12 -10.92 -3.19
N ASP A 83 4.97 -11.90 -2.85
CA ASP A 83 4.52 -13.23 -2.39
C ASP A 83 3.63 -13.16 -1.13
N ARG A 84 3.92 -12.21 -0.22
CA ARG A 84 3.16 -12.03 1.03
C ARG A 84 1.89 -11.23 0.77
N LEU A 85 1.99 -10.14 0.01
CA LEU A 85 0.83 -9.33 -0.37
C LEU A 85 -0.24 -10.13 -1.13
N ASN A 86 0.17 -11.08 -1.97
CA ASN A 86 -0.78 -11.95 -2.69
C ASN A 86 -1.52 -12.93 -1.76
N THR A 87 -0.97 -13.23 -0.59
CA THR A 87 -1.64 -14.08 0.42
C THR A 87 -2.68 -13.29 1.22
N ILE A 88 -2.55 -11.96 1.27
CA ILE A 88 -3.42 -11.08 2.05
C ILE A 88 -4.57 -10.61 1.16
N GLU A 89 -5.70 -11.32 1.22
CA GLU A 89 -6.92 -10.93 0.50
C GLU A 89 -7.72 -9.85 1.25
N LYS A 90 -7.69 -9.89 2.58
CA LYS A 90 -8.47 -9.03 3.47
C LYS A 90 -7.70 -8.75 4.76
N VAL A 91 -7.89 -7.56 5.32
CA VAL A 91 -7.32 -7.20 6.64
C VAL A 91 -8.46 -7.03 7.63
N THR A 92 -8.42 -7.81 8.70
CA THR A 92 -9.41 -7.73 9.77
C THR A 92 -8.94 -6.75 10.84
N LEU A 93 -9.80 -5.79 11.18
CA LEU A 93 -9.52 -4.79 12.20
C LEU A 93 -10.31 -5.11 13.48
N PRO A 94 -9.67 -5.62 14.55
CA PRO A 94 -10.33 -5.89 15.82
C PRO A 94 -10.72 -4.57 16.50
N ILE A 95 -12.00 -4.43 16.83
CA ILE A 95 -12.58 -3.27 17.50
C ILE A 95 -13.20 -3.76 18.80
N SER A 96 -12.59 -3.37 19.93
CA SER A 96 -13.10 -3.73 21.25
C SER A 96 -14.25 -2.79 21.67
N VAL A 97 -15.42 -3.38 21.89
CA VAL A 97 -16.63 -2.68 22.37
C VAL A 97 -16.96 -3.00 23.82
N ASP A 98 -16.06 -3.67 24.54
CA ASP A 98 -16.33 -4.22 25.87
C ASP A 98 -16.77 -3.16 26.87
N GLY A 99 -17.99 -3.33 27.41
CA GLY A 99 -18.58 -2.42 28.40
C GLY A 99 -18.89 -1.00 27.92
N ARG A 100 -18.76 -0.71 26.61
CA ARG A 100 -19.01 0.63 26.07
C ARG A 100 -20.52 0.93 25.98
N ARG A 101 -20.87 2.17 26.30
CA ARG A 101 -22.25 2.71 26.33
C ARG A 101 -22.49 3.83 25.31
N GLU A 102 -21.42 4.37 24.72
CA GLU A 102 -21.46 5.55 23.86
C GLU A 102 -20.69 5.27 22.55
N SER A 103 -21.13 5.93 21.48
CA SER A 103 -20.41 5.97 20.20
C SER A 103 -19.01 6.53 20.39
N PHE A 104 -18.05 6.01 19.63
CA PHE A 104 -16.67 6.45 19.74
C PHE A 104 -15.99 6.48 18.37
N ASP A 105 -15.04 7.40 18.27
CA ASP A 105 -14.18 7.59 17.12
C ASP A 105 -12.77 7.11 17.47
N MET A 106 -12.18 6.33 16.58
CA MET A 106 -10.78 5.96 16.64
C MET A 106 -10.10 6.47 15.36
N PRO A 107 -9.53 7.68 15.41
CA PRO A 107 -8.78 8.23 14.29
C PRO A 107 -7.36 7.66 14.23
N HIS A 108 -6.79 7.59 13.02
CA HIS A 108 -5.39 7.17 12.78
C HIS A 108 -5.02 5.78 13.31
N ILE A 109 -5.93 4.82 13.21
CA ILE A 109 -5.60 3.43 13.59
C ILE A 109 -4.64 2.86 12.54
N LYS A 110 -3.51 2.33 13.03
CA LYS A 110 -2.63 1.48 12.23
C LYS A 110 -3.23 0.09 12.16
N LEU A 111 -3.33 -0.47 10.95
CA LEU A 111 -3.84 -1.82 10.79
C LEU A 111 -2.88 -2.83 11.43
N PRO A 112 -3.39 -3.74 12.28
CA PRO A 112 -2.57 -4.82 12.80
C PRO A 112 -2.28 -5.78 11.64
N MET A 113 -1.01 -5.83 11.22
CA MET A 113 -0.55 -6.78 10.21
C MET A 113 0.04 -8.01 10.91
N SER A 114 -0.41 -9.21 10.53
CA SER A 114 0.18 -10.45 11.04
C SER A 114 1.57 -10.72 10.48
N ASP A 115 1.90 -10.15 9.32
CA ASP A 115 3.18 -10.34 8.64
C ASP A 115 4.17 -9.20 8.95
N PRO A 116 5.40 -9.49 9.43
CA PRO A 116 6.40 -8.46 9.73
C PRO A 116 7.02 -7.81 8.48
N ASN A 117 6.80 -8.38 7.30
CA ASN A 117 7.31 -7.89 6.02
C ASN A 117 6.24 -7.13 5.20
N VAL A 118 5.14 -6.76 5.83
CA VAL A 118 4.05 -6.01 5.21
C VAL A 118 3.71 -4.82 6.09
N GLU A 119 3.77 -3.62 5.51
CA GLU A 119 3.47 -2.37 6.18
C GLU A 119 2.28 -1.67 5.51
N PRO A 120 1.27 -1.24 6.27
CA PRO A 120 0.20 -0.41 5.72
C PRO A 120 0.73 1.00 5.47
N LEU A 121 0.58 1.49 4.24
CA LEU A 121 0.94 2.86 3.86
C LEU A 121 -0.12 3.86 4.32
N ASP A 122 -1.37 3.41 4.41
CA ASP A 122 -2.51 4.25 4.79
C ASP A 122 -2.92 4.04 6.25
N THR A 123 -3.49 5.09 6.85
CA THR A 123 -4.14 5.01 8.17
C THR A 123 -5.65 5.05 8.02
N VAL A 124 -6.36 4.48 8.98
CA VAL A 124 -7.81 4.29 8.91
C VAL A 124 -8.51 4.99 10.07
N ASN A 125 -9.61 5.66 9.76
CA ASN A 125 -10.51 6.24 10.74
C ASN A 125 -11.72 5.32 10.90
N VAL A 126 -12.04 4.98 12.15
CA VAL A 126 -13.17 4.12 12.47
C VAL A 126 -14.15 4.90 13.34
N HIS A 127 -15.39 5.01 12.87
CA HIS A 127 -16.51 5.56 13.62
C HIS A 127 -17.43 4.40 14.03
N VAL A 128 -17.63 4.23 15.33
CA VAL A 128 -18.51 3.18 15.88
C VAL A 128 -19.72 3.83 16.53
N THR A 129 -20.91 3.51 16.03
CA THR A 129 -22.17 3.99 16.58
C THR A 129 -22.78 2.94 17.51
N ILE A 130 -22.92 3.29 18.79
CA ILE A 130 -23.55 2.44 19.82
C ILE A 130 -24.88 3.08 20.22
N MET A 131 -25.95 2.30 20.27
CA MET A 131 -27.27 2.75 20.72
C MET A 131 -27.79 1.82 21.82
N ALA A 132 -28.70 2.32 22.66
CA ALA A 132 -29.44 1.46 23.57
C ALA A 132 -30.21 0.41 22.75
N ALA A 133 -30.12 -0.85 23.18
CA ALA A 133 -30.81 -1.99 22.59
C ALA A 133 -32.32 -1.76 22.70
N SER A 134 -32.90 -1.15 21.66
CA SER A 134 -34.34 -0.95 21.59
C SER A 134 -34.91 -2.22 20.98
N ASN A 135 -35.72 -2.94 21.75
CA ASN A 135 -36.50 -4.06 21.25
C ASN A 135 -37.54 -3.55 20.24
N SER A 136 -37.13 -3.37 18.98
CA SER A 136 -38.00 -3.14 17.82
C SER A 136 -37.30 -3.78 16.62
N THR A 137 -37.76 -4.88 16.01
CA THR A 137 -39.14 -5.21 15.65
C THR A 137 -39.21 -6.71 15.32
N THR A 138 -40.06 -7.43 16.05
CA THR A 138 -40.82 -8.58 15.54
C THR A 138 -41.29 -8.25 14.13
N LYS A 139 -40.77 -8.88 13.08
CA LYS A 139 -41.42 -8.87 11.76
C LYS A 139 -42.84 -9.43 11.98
N PRO A 140 -43.92 -8.63 11.92
CA PRO A 140 -45.21 -9.24 11.71
C PRO A 140 -45.19 -9.66 10.24
N SER A 141 -44.95 -10.94 9.99
CA SER A 141 -45.30 -11.53 8.71
C SER A 141 -46.82 -11.51 8.63
N ASN A 142 -47.36 -10.38 8.17
CA ASN A 142 -48.78 -10.14 8.02
C ASN A 142 -49.29 -10.91 6.79
N ILE A 143 -49.99 -12.01 7.07
CA ILE A 143 -51.24 -12.50 6.47
C ILE A 143 -51.50 -12.09 5.01
N ASN A 144 -51.48 -13.08 4.10
CA ASN A 144 -52.66 -13.43 3.28
C ASN A 144 -52.54 -14.86 2.74
#